data_AF-A0A7S0BWJ6-F1
#
_entry.id   AF-A0A7S0BWJ6-F1
#
_cell.length_a   1.000
_cell.length_b   1.000
_cell.length_c   1.000
_cell.angle_alpha   90.00
_cell.angle_beta   90.00
_cell.angle_gamma   90.00
#
_symmetry.space_group_name_H-M   'P 1'
#
loop_
_entity.id
_entity.type
_entity.pdbx_description
1 polymer ?
#
loop_
_entity_poly.entity_id
_entity_poly.type
_entity_poly.pdbx_seq_one_letter_code
_entity_poly.pdbx_strand_id
1 'polypeptide(L)'
;MDLGGFRSPEYLALNPQGKMPLLVSGDMAIPESDTICRYLLTQYADSGPSFQPDHYKSNLVARIHDMYMTTIQGCLYKAAPPFGIYGSRKEAQAEFIRQISVVADIVNDDDGRYLLGDEVSYADAALFPTMVFAAYLFPKFVSGYIEDQILPKRLKGWYYGLIETDDVFRKVHDEILGGLQSWEEKDRWGTIHQAGARDMNASTLFDKIISGDIPANVVYQDTTVLAFTDINPAAPAHILVIPKDRDGLSSLRNGTPDHESLLGHMLVVAGKLASDKDLGFEDGGRLVINDGPDGGQEVPHLHMHVLGGRKLEWPPG
;
A
#
# COMPACT_ATOMS: atom_id res chain seq x y z
N MET A 1 27.88 -21.43 -7.96
CA MET A 1 27.59 -22.32 -6.82
C MET A 1 26.09 -22.34 -6.66
N ASP A 2 25.44 -23.52 -6.66
CA ASP A 2 24.02 -23.61 -6.35
C ASP A 2 23.87 -23.54 -4.82
N LEU A 3 23.18 -22.51 -4.33
CA LEU A 3 23.03 -22.23 -2.91
C LEU A 3 21.68 -22.72 -2.36
N GLY A 4 20.83 -23.40 -3.13
CA GLY A 4 19.58 -23.98 -2.60
C GLY A 4 18.49 -22.97 -2.16
N GLY A 5 18.58 -21.72 -2.62
CA GLY A 5 17.62 -20.63 -2.35
C GLY A 5 17.97 -19.75 -1.15
N PHE A 6 17.39 -18.55 -1.07
CA PHE A 6 17.79 -17.50 -0.11
C PHE A 6 17.47 -17.79 1.37
N ARG A 7 16.85 -18.94 1.66
CA ARG A 7 16.54 -19.44 3.01
C ARG A 7 17.37 -20.66 3.39
N SER A 8 18.22 -21.18 2.51
CA SER A 8 19.05 -22.34 2.81
C SER A 8 20.12 -21.99 3.86
N PRO A 9 20.61 -22.98 4.63
CA PRO A 9 21.76 -22.77 5.51
C PRO A 9 23.00 -22.21 4.78
N GLU A 10 23.26 -22.69 3.56
CA GLU A 10 24.40 -22.29 2.74
C GLU A 10 24.30 -20.82 2.30
N TYR A 11 23.10 -20.37 1.91
CA TYR A 11 22.88 -18.97 1.56
C TYR A 11 22.93 -18.07 2.80
N LEU A 12 22.29 -18.48 3.90
CA LEU A 12 22.26 -17.69 5.13
C LEU A 12 23.65 -17.56 5.78
N ALA A 13 24.55 -18.50 5.54
CA ALA A 13 25.95 -18.38 5.94
C ALA A 13 26.67 -17.22 5.23
N LEU A 14 26.27 -16.90 3.99
CA LEU A 14 26.83 -15.79 3.20
C LEU A 14 26.05 -14.49 3.35
N ASN A 15 24.73 -14.56 3.55
CA ASN A 15 23.84 -13.43 3.78
C ASN A 15 22.83 -13.75 4.89
N PRO A 16 23.18 -13.46 6.16
CA PRO A 16 22.32 -13.77 7.32
C PRO A 16 20.95 -13.09 7.29
N GLN A 17 20.79 -12.00 6.54
CA GLN A 17 19.52 -11.30 6.38
C GLN A 17 18.52 -12.10 5.54
N GLY A 18 18.99 -13.12 4.78
CA GLY A 18 18.13 -13.99 3.97
C GLY A 18 17.36 -13.22 2.90
N LYS A 19 18.03 -12.24 2.28
CA LYS A 19 17.47 -11.41 1.20
C LYS A 19 18.30 -11.51 -0.07
N MET A 20 17.66 -11.30 -1.20
CA MET A 20 18.32 -11.10 -2.49
C MET A 20 18.45 -9.59 -2.77
N PRO A 21 19.46 -9.15 -3.56
CA PRO A 21 20.53 -9.94 -4.16
C PRO A 21 21.73 -10.23 -3.23
N LEU A 22 22.59 -11.15 -3.64
CA LEU A 22 23.91 -11.43 -3.07
C LEU A 22 24.92 -11.63 -4.22
N LEU A 23 26.02 -10.90 -4.21
CA LEU A 23 27.18 -11.14 -5.08
C LEU A 23 28.28 -11.82 -4.28
N VAL A 24 28.86 -12.89 -4.82
CA VAL A 24 30.05 -13.53 -4.27
C VAL A 24 31.22 -13.28 -5.21
N SER A 25 32.27 -12.64 -4.72
CA SER A 25 33.48 -12.33 -5.49
C SER A 25 34.72 -12.71 -4.69
N GLY A 26 35.41 -13.77 -5.13
CA GLY A 26 36.47 -14.39 -4.34
C GLY A 26 35.93 -14.86 -2.97
N ASP A 27 36.59 -14.42 -1.90
CA ASP A 27 36.21 -14.74 -0.52
C ASP A 27 35.18 -13.76 0.08
N MET A 28 34.72 -12.77 -0.70
CA MET A 28 33.79 -11.74 -0.22
C MET A 28 32.35 -12.02 -0.65
N ALA A 29 31.43 -12.04 0.32
CA ALA A 29 29.98 -12.03 0.11
C ALA A 29 29.43 -10.61 0.30
N ILE A 30 28.83 -10.06 -0.75
CA ILE A 30 28.36 -8.67 -0.82
C ILE A 30 26.84 -8.69 -0.96
N PRO A 31 26.07 -8.52 0.13
CA PRO A 31 24.64 -8.27 0.07
C PRO A 31 24.36 -6.80 -0.32
N GLU A 32 23.08 -6.46 -0.49
CA GLU A 32 22.56 -5.13 -0.82
C GLU A 32 22.83 -4.67 -2.26
N SER A 33 21.76 -4.39 -3.01
CA SER A 33 21.84 -4.03 -4.43
C SER A 33 22.70 -2.79 -4.71
N ASP A 34 22.59 -1.73 -3.90
CA ASP A 34 23.41 -0.52 -4.05
C ASP A 34 24.90 -0.82 -3.90
N THR A 35 25.26 -1.62 -2.89
CA THR A 35 26.65 -1.96 -2.62
C THR A 35 27.21 -2.87 -3.72
N ILE A 36 26.42 -3.83 -4.21
CA ILE A 36 26.77 -4.67 -5.35
C ILE A 36 27.01 -3.82 -6.60
N CYS A 37 26.10 -2.89 -6.92
CA CYS A 37 26.26 -1.99 -8.08
C CYS A 37 27.55 -1.18 -7.94
N ARG A 38 27.80 -0.52 -6.81
CA ARG A 38 29.04 0.26 -6.57
C ARG A 38 30.30 -0.59 -6.63
N TYR A 39 30.25 -1.82 -6.12
CA TYR A 39 31.36 -2.78 -6.23
C TYR A 39 31.68 -3.09 -7.69
N LEU A 40 30.66 -3.44 -8.50
CA LEU A 40 30.85 -3.74 -9.91
C LEU A 40 31.43 -2.55 -10.67
N LEU A 41 30.95 -1.33 -10.37
CA LEU A 41 31.47 -0.11 -10.98
C LEU A 41 32.92 0.16 -10.63
N THR A 42 33.32 -0.13 -9.40
CA THR A 42 34.69 0.08 -8.94
C THR A 42 35.64 -0.97 -9.51
N GLN A 43 35.25 -2.24 -9.50
CA GLN A 43 36.10 -3.35 -9.95
C GLN A 43 36.22 -3.44 -11.47
N TYR A 44 35.18 -3.06 -12.20
CA TYR A 44 35.10 -3.16 -13.66
C TYR A 44 35.05 -1.78 -14.32
N ALA A 45 35.61 -0.76 -13.69
CA ALA A 45 35.62 0.62 -14.20
C ALA A 45 36.17 0.73 -15.63
N ASP A 46 37.16 -0.09 -15.97
CA ASP A 46 37.80 -0.13 -17.30
C ASP A 46 37.21 -1.23 -18.22
N SER A 47 36.07 -1.83 -17.86
CA SER A 47 35.50 -2.99 -18.54
C SER A 47 34.00 -2.81 -18.84
N GLY A 48 33.68 -2.51 -20.10
CA GLY A 48 32.30 -2.41 -20.59
C GLY A 48 31.82 -0.97 -20.76
N PRO A 49 30.52 -0.75 -21.06
CA PRO A 49 29.95 0.58 -21.18
C PRO A 49 30.02 1.32 -19.84
N SER A 50 30.28 2.62 -19.91
CA SER A 50 30.22 3.52 -18.75
C SER A 50 28.81 3.47 -18.17
N PHE A 51 28.73 3.10 -16.90
CA PHE A 51 27.53 3.25 -16.10
C PHE A 51 27.79 4.49 -15.25
N GLN A 52 27.25 5.63 -15.68
CA GLN A 52 27.54 6.97 -15.14
C GLN A 52 27.48 6.95 -13.61
N PRO A 53 28.62 6.81 -12.90
CA PRO A 53 28.55 6.35 -11.51
C PRO A 53 28.41 7.51 -10.54
N ASP A 54 28.46 8.77 -11.00
CA ASP A 54 28.32 9.92 -10.11
C ASP A 54 27.58 11.12 -10.74
N HIS A 55 26.39 10.86 -11.26
CA HIS A 55 25.45 11.93 -11.57
C HIS A 55 24.55 12.20 -10.36
N TYR A 56 24.56 13.42 -9.83
CA TYR A 56 23.83 13.75 -8.59
C TYR A 56 22.33 13.47 -8.69
N LYS A 57 21.70 13.67 -9.86
CA LYS A 57 20.28 13.30 -10.05
C LYS A 57 20.09 11.79 -10.03
N SER A 58 21.06 11.01 -10.52
CA SER A 58 20.96 9.54 -10.55
C SER A 58 21.05 8.99 -9.13
N ASN A 59 22.01 9.52 -8.35
CA ASN A 59 22.11 9.25 -6.92
C ASN A 59 20.82 9.66 -6.17
N LEU A 60 20.24 10.82 -6.49
CA LEU A 60 19.00 11.29 -5.86
C LEU A 60 17.82 10.35 -6.15
N VAL A 61 17.58 9.98 -7.41
CA VAL A 61 16.50 9.06 -7.80
C VAL A 61 16.67 7.71 -7.11
N ALA A 62 17.87 7.14 -7.13
CA ALA A 62 18.12 5.86 -6.49
C ALA A 62 17.95 5.92 -4.97
N ARG A 63 18.35 7.01 -4.30
CA ARG A 63 18.10 7.20 -2.87
C ARG A 63 16.62 7.38 -2.55
N ILE A 64 15.86 8.08 -3.40
CA ILE A 64 14.40 8.20 -3.23
C ILE A 64 13.75 6.84 -3.36
N HIS A 65 14.13 6.07 -4.38
CA HIS A 65 13.69 4.70 -4.57
C HIS A 65 13.96 3.86 -3.31
N ASP A 66 15.21 3.80 -2.85
CA ASP A 66 15.61 2.94 -1.74
C ASP A 66 14.97 3.36 -0.41
N MET A 67 14.86 4.67 -0.13
CA MET A 67 14.34 5.14 1.16
C MET A 67 12.82 5.19 1.23
N TYR A 68 12.16 5.54 0.12
CA TYR A 68 10.72 5.83 0.13
C TYR A 68 9.88 4.85 -0.67
N MET A 69 10.39 4.29 -1.77
CA MET A 69 9.60 3.36 -2.60
C MET A 69 9.75 1.92 -2.13
N THR A 70 10.98 1.42 -1.94
CA THR A 70 11.20 0.00 -1.57
C THR A 70 10.61 -0.34 -0.19
N THR A 71 10.59 0.64 0.72
CA THR A 71 10.08 0.50 2.08
C THR A 71 8.57 0.26 2.12
N ILE A 72 7.85 0.69 1.07
CA ILE A 72 6.39 0.56 0.95
C ILE A 72 5.96 -0.32 -0.23
N GLN A 73 6.86 -0.74 -1.11
CA GLN A 73 6.57 -1.56 -2.30
C GLN A 73 5.83 -2.87 -1.99
N GLY A 74 5.94 -3.36 -0.75
CA GLY A 74 5.13 -4.49 -0.27
C GLY A 74 3.61 -4.28 -0.44
N CYS A 75 3.13 -3.03 -0.51
CA CYS A 75 1.72 -2.72 -0.80
C CYS A 75 1.23 -3.26 -2.15
N LEU A 76 2.14 -3.60 -3.06
CA LEU A 76 1.82 -4.13 -4.39
C LEU A 76 1.57 -5.65 -4.38
N TYR A 77 2.12 -6.40 -3.42
CA TYR A 77 2.15 -7.88 -3.50
C TYR A 77 2.11 -8.65 -2.18
N LYS A 78 2.22 -7.99 -1.01
CA LYS A 78 2.07 -8.66 0.29
C LYS A 78 0.60 -8.78 0.65
N ALA A 79 0.22 -9.88 1.31
CA ALA A 79 -1.16 -10.16 1.73
C ALA A 79 -1.71 -9.18 2.76
N ALA A 80 -0.87 -8.72 3.69
CA ALA A 80 -1.27 -7.92 4.84
C ALA A 80 -0.19 -6.89 5.22
N PRO A 81 -0.56 -5.83 5.98
CA PRO A 81 0.37 -4.86 6.56
C PRO A 81 1.41 -5.49 7.50
N PRO A 82 2.47 -4.73 7.88
CA PRO A 82 2.71 -3.33 7.54
C PRO A 82 3.23 -3.12 6.12
N PHE A 83 2.78 -2.04 5.49
CA PHE A 83 3.30 -1.51 4.23
C PHE A 83 4.17 -0.27 4.51
N GLY A 84 5.25 -0.48 5.27
CA GLY A 84 6.03 0.61 5.86
C GLY A 84 5.31 1.20 7.07
N ILE A 85 5.08 2.51 7.07
CA ILE A 85 4.43 3.24 8.17
C ILE A 85 2.91 3.39 8.00
N TYR A 86 2.36 2.93 6.89
CA TYR A 86 0.97 3.15 6.51
C TYR A 86 0.05 2.08 7.11
N GLY A 87 -1.10 2.53 7.60
CA GLY A 87 -2.09 1.68 8.29
C GLY A 87 -2.97 0.87 7.34
N SER A 88 -3.00 1.24 6.06
CA SER A 88 -3.72 0.50 5.01
C SER A 88 -2.91 0.39 3.72
N ARG A 89 -3.27 -0.59 2.88
CA ARG A 89 -2.71 -0.75 1.53
C ARG A 89 -2.97 0.46 0.66
N LYS A 90 -4.19 1.00 0.71
CA LYS A 90 -4.62 2.15 -0.09
C LYS A 90 -3.76 3.37 0.18
N GLU A 91 -3.48 3.67 1.44
CA GLU A 91 -2.57 4.76 1.82
C GLU A 91 -1.15 4.54 1.30
N ALA A 92 -0.62 3.32 1.47
CA ALA A 92 0.72 2.98 0.98
C ALA A 92 0.83 3.06 -0.55
N GLN A 93 -0.21 2.64 -1.29
CA GLN A 93 -0.27 2.74 -2.74
C GLN A 93 -0.37 4.20 -3.21
N ALA A 94 -1.15 5.04 -2.51
CA ALA A 94 -1.23 6.47 -2.79
C ALA A 94 0.12 7.16 -2.57
N GLU A 95 0.84 6.81 -1.51
CA GLU A 95 2.20 7.29 -1.31
C GLU A 95 3.15 6.77 -2.39
N PHE A 96 3.05 5.49 -2.78
CA PHE A 96 3.89 4.92 -3.82
C PHE A 96 3.70 5.66 -5.17
N ILE A 97 2.46 5.96 -5.55
CA ILE A 97 2.13 6.82 -6.70
C ILE A 97 2.77 8.21 -6.55
N ARG A 98 2.65 8.82 -5.35
CA ARG A 98 3.24 10.14 -5.09
C ARG A 98 4.76 10.12 -5.26
N GLN A 99 5.44 9.06 -4.82
CA GLN A 99 6.88 8.91 -4.97
C GLN A 99 7.30 8.71 -6.43
N ILE A 100 6.48 8.02 -7.25
CA ILE A 100 6.68 8.00 -8.70
C ILE A 100 6.63 9.41 -9.28
N SER A 101 5.67 10.25 -8.87
CA SER A 101 5.60 11.65 -9.32
C SER A 101 6.84 12.45 -8.89
N VAL A 102 7.33 12.27 -7.66
CA VAL A 102 8.58 12.90 -7.19
C VAL A 102 9.77 12.51 -8.05
N VAL A 103 9.89 11.24 -8.43
CA VAL A 103 10.94 10.76 -9.34
C VAL A 103 10.76 11.34 -10.75
N ALA A 104 9.52 11.39 -11.23
CA ALA A 104 9.19 11.95 -12.54
C ALA A 104 9.53 13.45 -12.65
N ASP A 105 9.45 14.21 -11.56
CA ASP A 105 9.79 15.64 -11.53
C ASP A 105 11.32 15.90 -11.57
N ILE A 106 12.15 14.88 -11.32
CA ILE A 106 13.62 15.00 -11.36
C ILE A 106 14.15 14.81 -12.79
N VAL A 107 13.43 14.03 -13.59
CA VAL A 107 13.80 13.64 -14.96
C VAL A 107 13.20 14.61 -15.97
N ASN A 108 13.96 14.97 -17.00
CA ASN A 108 13.48 15.83 -18.06
C ASN A 108 13.01 15.00 -19.27
N ASP A 109 12.08 15.55 -20.05
CA ASP A 109 11.55 14.92 -21.27
C ASP A 109 12.66 14.65 -22.33
N ASP A 110 13.73 15.46 -22.33
CA ASP A 110 14.84 15.49 -23.29
C ASP A 110 16.15 14.85 -22.78
N ASP A 111 16.15 14.18 -21.63
CA ASP A 111 17.33 13.53 -21.03
C ASP A 111 17.86 12.29 -21.82
N GLY A 112 17.48 12.08 -23.09
CA GLY A 112 18.03 10.99 -23.91
C GLY A 112 17.33 9.63 -23.74
N ARG A 113 18.03 8.54 -24.08
CA ARG A 113 17.49 7.15 -24.11
C ARG A 113 17.21 6.57 -22.72
N TYR A 114 18.10 6.81 -21.76
CA TYR A 114 17.98 6.32 -20.39
C TYR A 114 17.37 7.40 -19.49
N LEU A 115 17.18 7.09 -18.21
CA LEU A 115 16.41 7.94 -17.30
C LEU A 115 17.04 9.34 -17.13
N LEU A 116 18.37 9.43 -17.22
CA LEU A 116 19.16 10.66 -16.97
C LEU A 116 20.32 10.83 -17.96
N GLY A 117 20.15 10.40 -19.21
CA GLY A 117 21.15 10.60 -20.26
C GLY A 117 21.08 9.57 -21.39
N ASP A 118 22.12 9.60 -22.22
CA ASP A 118 22.35 8.60 -23.28
C ASP A 118 23.16 7.38 -22.79
N GLU A 119 23.59 7.38 -21.53
CA GLU A 119 24.25 6.26 -20.87
C GLU A 119 23.39 5.72 -19.73
N VAL A 120 23.48 4.41 -19.49
CA VAL A 120 22.78 3.76 -18.38
C VAL A 120 23.32 4.25 -17.03
N SER A 121 22.45 4.39 -16.03
CA SER A 121 22.81 4.91 -14.72
C SER A 121 22.25 4.08 -13.57
N TYR A 122 22.68 4.41 -12.34
CA TYR A 122 22.19 3.75 -11.14
C TYR A 122 20.68 3.93 -10.93
N ALA A 123 20.14 5.08 -11.31
CA ALA A 123 18.71 5.33 -11.29
C ALA A 123 17.93 4.37 -12.21
N ASP A 124 18.45 4.02 -13.38
CA ASP A 124 17.82 3.05 -14.27
C ASP A 124 17.76 1.66 -13.62
N ALA A 125 18.90 1.21 -13.08
CA ALA A 125 19.03 -0.10 -12.43
C ALA A 125 18.16 -0.21 -11.17
N ALA A 126 18.02 0.88 -10.41
CA ALA A 126 17.20 0.92 -9.20
C ALA A 126 15.69 0.95 -9.53
N LEU A 127 15.27 1.86 -10.42
CA LEU A 127 13.85 2.12 -10.66
C LEU A 127 13.20 1.08 -11.56
N PHE A 128 13.91 0.60 -12.60
CA PHE A 128 13.30 -0.23 -13.65
C PHE A 128 12.64 -1.51 -13.11
N PRO A 129 13.28 -2.32 -12.25
CA PRO A 129 12.63 -3.50 -11.68
C PRO A 129 11.33 -3.15 -10.95
N THR A 130 11.33 -2.08 -10.17
CA THR A 130 10.16 -1.61 -9.43
C THR A 130 9.03 -1.18 -10.35
N MET A 131 9.35 -0.61 -11.52
CA MET A 131 8.33 -0.27 -12.54
C MET A 131 7.73 -1.51 -13.21
N VAL A 132 8.48 -2.62 -13.35
CA VAL A 132 7.91 -3.90 -13.81
C VAL A 132 6.84 -4.41 -12.84
N PHE A 133 7.14 -4.37 -11.53
CA PHE A 133 6.14 -4.70 -10.50
C PHE A 133 4.95 -3.76 -10.57
N ALA A 134 5.18 -2.46 -10.67
CA ALA A 134 4.11 -1.48 -10.67
C ALA A 134 3.18 -1.62 -11.90
N ALA A 135 3.77 -1.71 -13.10
CA ALA A 135 3.02 -1.86 -14.35
C ALA A 135 2.18 -3.15 -14.40
N TYR A 136 2.65 -4.23 -13.78
CA TYR A 136 1.92 -5.50 -13.74
C TYR A 136 0.86 -5.57 -12.63
N LEU A 137 1.14 -5.02 -11.44
CA LEU A 137 0.32 -5.22 -10.24
C LEU A 137 -0.72 -4.11 -10.02
N PHE A 138 -0.45 -2.85 -10.40
CA PHE A 138 -1.43 -1.77 -10.23
C PHE A 138 -2.73 -2.00 -11.01
N PRO A 139 -2.72 -2.39 -12.30
CA PRO A 139 -3.96 -2.68 -13.02
C PRO A 139 -4.79 -3.80 -12.39
N LYS A 140 -4.13 -4.69 -11.63
CA LYS A 140 -4.76 -5.83 -10.96
C LYS A 140 -5.31 -5.47 -9.59
N PHE A 141 -4.66 -4.58 -8.83
CA PHE A 141 -4.95 -4.39 -7.41
C PHE A 141 -5.35 -2.97 -7.01
N VAL A 142 -5.24 -2.00 -7.92
CA VAL A 142 -5.61 -0.60 -7.64
C VAL A 142 -6.84 -0.23 -8.43
N SER A 143 -7.93 0.00 -7.70
CA SER A 143 -9.19 0.28 -8.37
C SER A 143 -9.29 1.71 -8.86
N GLY A 144 -9.72 1.90 -10.10
CA GLY A 144 -9.66 3.19 -10.79
C GLY A 144 -8.23 3.54 -11.22
N TYR A 145 -7.38 2.52 -11.39
CA TYR A 145 -6.05 2.64 -11.97
C TYR A 145 -6.06 3.52 -13.22
N ILE A 146 -5.17 4.49 -13.23
CA ILE A 146 -4.85 5.33 -14.38
C ILE A 146 -3.37 5.10 -14.66
N GLU A 147 -3.05 4.54 -15.83
CA GLU A 147 -1.65 4.21 -16.18
C GLU A 147 -0.72 5.42 -16.04
N ASP A 148 -1.17 6.61 -16.43
CA ASP A 148 -0.37 7.84 -16.37
C ASP A 148 0.01 8.26 -14.94
N GLN A 149 -0.64 7.73 -13.90
CA GLN A 149 -0.24 7.95 -12.50
C GLN A 149 0.99 7.12 -12.11
N ILE A 150 1.20 5.96 -12.75
CA ILE A 150 2.32 5.05 -12.48
C ILE A 150 3.41 5.19 -13.54
N LEU A 151 3.02 5.44 -14.78
CA LEU A 151 3.90 5.67 -15.91
C LEU A 151 3.55 7.04 -16.51
N PRO A 152 3.93 8.15 -15.83
CA PRO A 152 3.84 9.47 -16.43
C PRO A 152 4.66 9.51 -17.73
N LYS A 153 4.28 10.39 -18.66
CA LYS A 153 4.77 10.43 -20.06
C LYS A 153 6.26 10.06 -20.23
N ARG A 154 7.16 10.69 -19.47
CA ARG A 154 8.61 10.40 -19.55
C ARG A 154 8.96 9.00 -19.09
N LEU A 155 8.49 8.58 -17.91
CA LEU A 155 8.73 7.23 -17.39
C LEU A 155 8.08 6.16 -18.30
N LYS A 156 6.94 6.46 -18.92
CA LYS A 156 6.30 5.59 -19.90
C LYS A 156 7.20 5.36 -21.12
N GLY A 157 7.71 6.43 -21.72
CA GLY A 157 8.60 6.35 -22.88
C GLY A 157 9.92 5.64 -22.57
N TRP A 158 10.50 5.94 -21.41
CA TRP A 158 11.70 5.26 -20.91
C TRP A 158 11.45 3.76 -20.66
N TYR A 159 10.42 3.40 -19.90
CA TYR A 159 10.12 2.02 -19.52
C TYR A 159 9.85 1.13 -20.74
N TYR A 160 8.89 1.50 -21.58
CA TYR A 160 8.55 0.72 -22.77
C TYR A 160 9.66 0.79 -23.83
N GLY A 161 10.32 1.94 -23.99
CA GLY A 161 11.43 2.09 -24.92
C GLY A 161 12.61 1.18 -24.59
N LEU A 162 12.96 1.03 -23.31
CA LEU A 162 14.02 0.09 -22.89
C LEU A 162 13.64 -1.37 -23.13
N ILE A 163 12.38 -1.76 -22.88
CA ILE A 163 11.90 -3.12 -23.19
C ILE A 163 12.00 -3.42 -24.69
N GLU A 164 11.71 -2.43 -25.54
CA GLU A 164 11.74 -2.61 -26.99
C GLU A 164 13.18 -2.62 -27.55
N THR A 165 14.03 -1.71 -27.08
CA THR A 165 15.29 -1.36 -27.74
C THR A 165 16.56 -1.82 -27.02
N ASP A 166 16.45 -2.35 -25.80
CA ASP A 166 17.59 -2.76 -24.98
C ASP A 166 17.50 -4.23 -24.54
N ASP A 167 18.42 -5.05 -25.03
CA ASP A 167 18.43 -6.50 -24.75
C ASP A 167 18.59 -6.82 -23.26
N VAL A 168 19.34 -6.00 -22.52
CA VAL A 168 19.61 -6.24 -21.09
C VAL A 168 18.37 -5.91 -20.27
N PHE A 169 17.76 -4.73 -20.48
CA PHE A 169 16.54 -4.36 -19.78
C PHE A 169 15.36 -5.25 -20.14
N ARG A 170 15.23 -5.66 -21.42
CA ARG A 170 14.23 -6.65 -21.83
C ARG A 170 14.40 -7.98 -21.09
N LYS A 171 15.63 -8.49 -20.99
CA LYS A 171 15.89 -9.72 -20.23
C LYS A 171 15.50 -9.58 -18.75
N VAL A 172 15.86 -8.47 -18.11
CA VAL A 172 15.48 -8.20 -16.70
C VAL A 172 13.95 -8.12 -16.55
N HIS A 173 13.27 -7.45 -17.47
CA HIS A 173 11.81 -7.40 -17.52
C HIS A 173 11.19 -8.79 -17.58
N ASP A 174 11.64 -9.62 -18.52
CA ASP A 174 11.07 -10.95 -18.75
C ASP A 174 11.31 -11.90 -17.56
N GLU A 175 12.47 -11.81 -16.90
CA GLU A 175 12.76 -12.59 -15.68
C GLU A 175 11.84 -12.19 -14.52
N ILE A 176 11.63 -10.90 -14.29
CA ILE A 176 10.73 -10.40 -13.24
C ILE A 176 9.28 -10.78 -13.57
N LEU A 177 8.84 -10.56 -14.81
CA LEU A 177 7.49 -10.86 -15.26
C LEU A 177 7.19 -12.36 -15.14
N GLY A 178 8.13 -13.23 -15.52
CA GLY A 178 7.99 -14.69 -15.33
C GLY A 178 7.83 -15.07 -13.86
N GLY A 179 8.55 -14.40 -12.96
CA GLY A 179 8.37 -14.57 -11.51
C GLY A 179 6.98 -14.16 -11.02
N LEU A 180 6.48 -13.01 -11.49
CA LEU A 180 5.13 -12.51 -11.16
C LEU A 180 4.02 -13.41 -11.73
N GLN A 181 4.18 -13.89 -12.95
CA GLN A 181 3.26 -14.86 -13.57
C GLN A 181 3.26 -16.19 -12.81
N SER A 182 4.42 -16.69 -12.37
CA SER A 182 4.47 -17.89 -11.52
C SER A 182 3.77 -17.69 -10.16
N TRP A 183 3.78 -16.46 -9.61
CA TRP A 183 2.99 -16.15 -8.41
C TRP A 183 1.49 -16.18 -8.69
N GLU A 184 1.08 -15.67 -9.85
CA GLU A 184 -0.31 -15.70 -10.31
C GLU A 184 -0.83 -17.12 -10.54
N GLU A 185 -0.06 -17.97 -11.22
CA GLU A 185 -0.39 -19.38 -11.45
C GLU A 185 -0.57 -20.18 -10.15
N LYS A 186 0.09 -19.75 -9.06
CA LYS A 186 0.01 -20.37 -7.74
C LYS A 186 -1.07 -19.76 -6.83
N ASP A 187 -1.96 -18.94 -7.40
CA ASP A 187 -3.02 -18.23 -6.69
C ASP A 187 -2.52 -17.46 -5.46
N ARG A 188 -1.33 -16.84 -5.57
CA ARG A 188 -0.75 -16.05 -4.48
C ARG A 188 -1.67 -14.89 -4.08
N TRP A 189 -2.50 -14.43 -5.01
CA TRP A 189 -3.38 -13.28 -4.85
C TRP A 189 -4.62 -13.57 -4.00
N GLY A 190 -5.04 -14.83 -3.86
CA GLY A 190 -6.23 -15.20 -3.08
C GLY A 190 -6.17 -14.83 -1.58
N THR A 191 -4.98 -14.49 -1.07
CA THR A 191 -4.77 -14.02 0.31
C THR A 191 -4.72 -12.49 0.44
N ILE A 192 -4.71 -11.77 -0.68
CA ILE A 192 -4.75 -10.30 -0.71
C ILE A 192 -6.22 -9.89 -0.62
N HIS A 193 -6.58 -9.17 0.45
CA HIS A 193 -7.92 -8.58 0.58
C HIS A 193 -8.22 -7.72 -0.64
N GLN A 194 -9.40 -7.92 -1.24
CA GLN A 194 -9.86 -7.17 -2.41
C GLN A 194 -8.78 -7.03 -3.48
N ALA A 195 -8.21 -8.16 -3.92
CA ALA A 195 -7.27 -8.27 -5.04
C ALA A 195 -7.82 -7.66 -6.36
N GLY A 196 -7.95 -6.33 -6.42
CA GLY A 196 -8.50 -5.56 -7.53
C GLY A 196 -9.98 -5.21 -7.48
N ALA A 197 -10.77 -5.93 -6.69
CA ALA A 197 -12.21 -5.74 -6.65
C ALA A 197 -12.58 -4.75 -5.55
N ARG A 198 -13.20 -3.62 -5.90
CA ARG A 198 -13.84 -2.72 -4.93
C ARG A 198 -14.92 -3.46 -4.15
N ASP A 199 -15.39 -2.83 -3.09
CA ASP A 199 -16.71 -3.13 -2.57
C ASP A 199 -17.78 -3.06 -3.67
N MET A 200 -18.25 -4.23 -4.12
CA MET A 200 -19.32 -4.39 -5.13
C MET A 200 -20.71 -4.46 -4.49
N ASN A 201 -20.82 -4.31 -3.16
CA ASN A 201 -22.11 -4.32 -2.50
C ASN A 201 -22.92 -3.08 -2.91
N ALA A 202 -24.24 -3.21 -2.90
CA ALA A 202 -25.13 -2.09 -3.18
C ALA A 202 -24.86 -0.93 -2.21
N SER A 203 -25.07 0.29 -2.71
CA SER A 203 -25.05 1.51 -1.88
C SER A 203 -26.12 1.43 -0.80
N THR A 204 -25.76 1.87 0.41
CA THR A 204 -26.58 1.84 1.62
C THR A 204 -27.06 3.23 2.00
N LEU A 205 -27.89 3.32 3.05
CA LEU A 205 -28.29 4.59 3.64
C LEU A 205 -27.07 5.40 4.12
N PHE A 206 -26.05 4.74 4.67
CA PHE A 206 -24.86 5.40 5.18
C PHE A 206 -23.99 5.98 4.06
N ASP A 207 -23.91 5.31 2.91
CA ASP A 207 -23.25 5.88 1.72
C ASP A 207 -23.92 7.19 1.28
N LYS A 208 -25.25 7.26 1.36
CA LYS A 208 -26.03 8.49 1.07
C LYS A 208 -25.83 9.60 2.10
N ILE A 209 -25.55 9.25 3.36
CA ILE A 209 -25.18 10.22 4.39
C ILE A 209 -23.77 10.75 4.12
N ILE A 210 -22.83 9.85 3.77
CA ILE A 210 -21.44 10.22 3.44
C ILE A 210 -21.38 11.13 2.21
N SER A 211 -22.20 10.86 1.17
CA SER A 211 -22.30 11.71 -0.03
C SER A 211 -23.03 13.04 0.21
N GLY A 212 -23.79 13.16 1.30
CA GLY A 212 -24.63 14.32 1.60
C GLY A 212 -26.00 14.30 0.90
N ASP A 213 -26.38 13.21 0.24
CA ASP A 213 -27.71 13.03 -0.36
C ASP A 213 -28.82 12.97 0.70
N ILE A 214 -28.49 12.50 1.90
CA ILE A 214 -29.39 12.46 3.06
C ILE A 214 -28.74 13.22 4.22
N PRO A 215 -29.46 14.16 4.87
CA PRO A 215 -28.93 14.90 6.00
C PRO A 215 -28.74 13.97 7.21
N ALA A 216 -27.67 14.22 7.95
CA ALA A 216 -27.43 13.64 9.27
C ALA A 216 -26.90 14.72 10.21
N ASN A 217 -27.19 14.57 11.50
CA ASN A 217 -26.61 15.44 12.52
C ASN A 217 -25.19 14.94 12.85
N VAL A 218 -24.22 15.39 12.06
CA VAL A 218 -22.81 15.01 12.16
C VAL A 218 -22.18 15.66 13.38
N VAL A 219 -21.59 14.83 14.25
CA VAL A 219 -20.93 15.25 15.50
C VAL A 219 -19.40 15.12 15.42
N TYR A 220 -18.91 14.28 14.51
CA TYR A 220 -17.47 14.16 14.23
C TYR A 220 -17.25 13.68 12.80
N GLN A 221 -16.19 14.17 12.16
CA GLN A 221 -15.70 13.60 10.92
C GLN A 221 -14.21 13.86 10.74
N ASP A 222 -13.52 12.92 10.10
CA ASP A 222 -12.17 13.11 9.60
C ASP A 222 -12.03 12.50 8.19
N THR A 223 -10.82 12.21 7.74
CA THR A 223 -10.55 11.63 6.43
C THR A 223 -11.07 10.19 6.28
N THR A 224 -11.25 9.46 7.38
CA THR A 224 -11.54 8.01 7.39
C THR A 224 -12.90 7.64 7.97
N VAL A 225 -13.40 8.39 8.95
CA VAL A 225 -14.66 8.07 9.64
C VAL A 225 -15.62 9.25 9.69
N LEU A 226 -16.90 8.91 9.83
CA LEU A 226 -17.99 9.84 10.04
C LEU A 226 -18.78 9.38 11.26
N ALA A 227 -19.15 10.31 12.14
CA ALA A 227 -20.01 10.03 13.28
C ALA A 227 -21.19 11.00 13.35
N PHE A 228 -22.38 10.47 13.59
CA PHE A 228 -23.62 11.24 13.63
C PHE A 228 -24.61 10.64 14.63
N THR A 229 -25.53 11.45 15.13
CA THR A 229 -26.54 10.96 16.08
C THR A 229 -27.54 10.04 15.40
N ASP A 230 -27.89 8.95 16.07
CA ASP A 230 -28.93 8.04 15.61
C ASP A 230 -30.30 8.73 15.64
N ILE A 231 -31.13 8.47 14.62
CA ILE A 231 -32.49 9.02 14.51
C ILE A 231 -33.49 8.30 15.43
N ASN A 232 -33.17 7.07 15.85
CA ASN A 232 -33.93 6.22 16.77
C ASN A 232 -33.06 5.88 18.00
N PRO A 233 -32.78 6.86 18.89
CA PRO A 233 -31.84 6.68 19.99
C PRO A 233 -32.30 5.60 21.00
N ALA A 234 -31.43 4.62 21.30
CA ALA A 234 -31.64 3.60 22.33
C ALA A 234 -31.16 4.03 23.73
N ALA A 235 -30.48 5.17 23.81
CA ALA A 235 -30.03 5.84 25.03
C ALA A 235 -30.01 7.37 24.80
N PRO A 236 -30.01 8.19 25.87
CA PRO A 236 -29.99 9.66 25.75
C PRO A 236 -28.90 10.19 24.81
N ALA A 237 -27.69 9.61 24.88
CA ALA A 237 -26.69 9.75 23.84
C ALA A 237 -26.61 8.46 23.02
N HIS A 238 -26.84 8.55 21.72
CA HIS A 238 -26.69 7.46 20.76
C HIS A 238 -26.05 7.99 19.48
N ILE A 239 -24.78 7.64 19.26
CA ILE A 239 -24.01 8.04 18.08
C ILE A 239 -23.62 6.79 17.30
N LEU A 240 -23.71 6.86 15.97
CA LEU A 240 -23.14 5.86 15.08
C LEU A 240 -21.79 6.37 14.59
N VAL A 241 -20.75 5.55 14.69
CA VAL A 241 -19.43 5.77 14.07
C VAL A 241 -19.30 4.79 12.91
N ILE A 242 -19.06 5.31 11.71
CA ILE A 242 -18.97 4.53 10.47
C ILE A 242 -17.69 4.86 9.69
N PRO A 243 -17.13 3.90 8.93
CA PRO A 243 -16.09 4.21 7.97
C PRO A 243 -16.68 4.98 6.78
N LYS A 244 -15.95 5.99 6.28
CA LYS A 244 -16.32 6.74 5.06
C LYS A 244 -16.09 5.93 3.79
N ASP A 245 -15.04 5.12 3.79
CA ASP A 245 -14.80 4.08 2.80
C ASP A 245 -14.88 2.73 3.51
N ARG A 246 -15.92 1.95 3.20
CA ARG A 246 -16.14 0.66 3.85
C ARG A 246 -15.22 -0.43 3.32
N ASP A 247 -14.63 -0.31 2.12
CA ASP A 247 -13.68 -1.29 1.56
C ASP A 247 -14.09 -2.78 1.75
N GLY A 248 -15.39 -3.10 1.60
CA GLY A 248 -15.95 -4.44 1.79
C GLY A 248 -16.45 -4.76 3.21
N LEU A 249 -16.25 -3.86 4.18
CA LEU A 249 -16.81 -3.91 5.54
C LEU A 249 -18.31 -3.62 5.54
N SER A 250 -19.08 -4.47 4.87
CA SER A 250 -20.53 -4.50 5.06
C SER A 250 -20.92 -5.01 6.45
N SER A 251 -20.01 -5.66 7.16
CA SER A 251 -20.15 -6.18 8.54
C SER A 251 -18.77 -6.44 9.15
N LEU A 252 -18.67 -6.66 10.46
CA LEU A 252 -17.39 -6.86 11.15
C LEU A 252 -16.72 -8.19 10.74
N ARG A 253 -17.50 -9.24 10.46
CA ARG A 253 -16.98 -10.54 9.98
C ARG A 253 -16.20 -10.46 8.67
N ASN A 254 -16.34 -9.38 7.92
CA ASN A 254 -15.56 -9.12 6.70
C ASN A 254 -14.25 -8.37 6.98
N GLY A 255 -13.92 -8.12 8.25
CA GLY A 255 -12.66 -7.52 8.67
C GLY A 255 -11.45 -8.34 8.22
N THR A 256 -10.40 -7.64 7.82
CA THR A 256 -9.13 -8.22 7.37
C THR A 256 -7.98 -7.42 7.99
N PRO A 257 -6.73 -7.92 7.92
CA PRO A 257 -5.57 -7.17 8.40
C PRO A 257 -5.45 -5.76 7.80
N ASP A 258 -5.89 -5.55 6.56
CA ASP A 258 -5.88 -4.23 5.90
C ASP A 258 -6.82 -3.21 6.58
N HIS A 259 -7.78 -3.69 7.39
CA HIS A 259 -8.73 -2.86 8.13
C HIS A 259 -8.32 -2.56 9.59
N GLU A 260 -7.27 -3.18 10.12
CA GLU A 260 -6.90 -3.05 11.54
C GLU A 260 -6.72 -1.59 11.97
N SER A 261 -6.05 -0.78 11.15
CA SER A 261 -5.85 0.65 11.43
C SER A 261 -7.17 1.42 11.48
N LEU A 262 -8.09 1.14 10.55
CA LEU A 262 -9.42 1.77 10.49
C LEU A 262 -10.26 1.38 11.72
N LEU A 263 -10.31 0.09 12.05
CA LEU A 263 -11.04 -0.43 13.20
C LEU A 263 -10.50 0.14 14.52
N GLY A 264 -9.18 0.20 14.67
CA GLY A 264 -8.53 0.85 15.81
C GLY A 264 -8.87 2.34 15.91
N HIS A 265 -8.84 3.05 14.79
CA HIS A 265 -9.22 4.47 14.74
C HIS A 265 -10.69 4.69 15.11
N MET A 266 -11.60 3.85 14.62
CA MET A 266 -13.02 3.90 15.02
C MET A 266 -13.19 3.76 16.53
N LEU A 267 -12.48 2.83 17.19
CA LEU A 267 -12.51 2.66 18.64
C LEU A 267 -11.99 3.90 19.40
N VAL A 268 -10.91 4.52 18.91
CA VAL A 268 -10.37 5.76 19.49
C VAL A 268 -11.39 6.91 19.37
N VAL A 269 -12.01 7.05 18.20
CA VAL A 269 -13.07 8.05 17.96
C VAL A 269 -14.27 7.81 18.87
N ALA A 270 -14.71 6.56 19.03
CA ALA A 270 -15.80 6.24 19.94
C ALA A 270 -15.48 6.55 21.41
N GLY A 271 -14.26 6.28 21.88
CA GLY A 271 -13.82 6.66 23.22
C GLY A 271 -13.81 8.17 23.43
N LYS A 272 -13.39 8.94 22.41
CA LYS A 272 -13.46 10.41 22.42
C LYS A 272 -14.91 10.89 22.52
N LEU A 273 -15.81 10.36 21.69
CA LEU A 273 -17.22 10.74 21.67
C LEU A 273 -17.92 10.39 22.98
N ALA A 274 -17.63 9.21 23.56
CA ALA A 274 -18.20 8.77 24.83
C ALA A 274 -17.74 9.59 26.04
N SER A 275 -16.69 10.41 25.87
CA SER A 275 -16.17 11.32 26.91
C SER A 275 -16.68 12.76 26.74
N ASP A 276 -17.48 13.03 25.71
CA ASP A 276 -17.93 14.36 25.36
C ASP A 276 -19.31 14.67 25.97
N LYS A 277 -19.31 15.55 26.98
CA LYS A 277 -20.53 15.96 27.69
C LYS A 277 -21.47 16.79 26.83
N ASP A 278 -20.96 17.50 25.83
CA ASP A 278 -21.79 18.31 24.93
C ASP A 278 -22.60 17.42 23.97
N LEU A 279 -22.19 16.15 23.81
CA LEU A 279 -22.92 15.13 23.07
C LEU A 279 -23.90 14.33 23.94
N GLY A 280 -24.11 14.76 25.20
CA GLY A 280 -25.03 14.13 26.14
C GLY A 280 -24.48 12.89 26.84
N PHE A 281 -23.16 12.64 26.78
CA PHE A 281 -22.52 11.59 27.59
C PHE A 281 -22.27 12.07 29.02
N GLU A 282 -22.24 11.10 29.93
CA GLU A 282 -21.90 11.31 31.34
C GLU A 282 -20.52 10.65 31.60
N ASP A 283 -20.38 9.85 32.65
CA ASP A 283 -19.15 9.09 32.93
C ASP A 283 -19.11 7.77 32.15
N GLY A 284 -18.82 7.87 30.84
CA GLY A 284 -18.58 6.74 29.94
C GLY A 284 -19.75 6.36 29.04
N GLY A 285 -19.60 5.20 28.38
CA GLY A 285 -20.58 4.68 27.43
C GLY A 285 -20.39 3.20 27.11
N ARG A 286 -21.35 2.61 26.39
CA ARG A 286 -21.29 1.25 25.85
C ARG A 286 -21.07 1.32 24.35
N LEU A 287 -20.09 0.56 23.87
CA LEU A 287 -19.86 0.35 22.45
C LEU A 287 -20.55 -0.94 22.02
N VAL A 288 -21.30 -0.90 20.93
CA VAL A 288 -21.95 -2.08 20.33
C VAL A 288 -21.63 -2.12 18.84
N ILE A 289 -21.15 -3.26 18.37
CA ILE A 289 -20.98 -3.54 16.93
C ILE A 289 -21.79 -4.79 16.64
N ASN A 290 -22.90 -4.61 15.93
CA ASN A 290 -23.76 -5.71 15.54
C ASN A 290 -23.20 -6.36 14.27
N ASP A 291 -23.24 -7.69 14.21
CA ASP A 291 -22.68 -8.45 13.10
C ASP A 291 -23.71 -9.46 12.56
N GLY A 292 -24.20 -9.17 11.36
CA GLY A 292 -25.23 -9.95 10.67
C GLY A 292 -26.66 -9.77 11.22
N PRO A 293 -27.67 -10.31 10.50
CA PRO A 293 -29.08 -10.11 10.85
C PRO A 293 -29.45 -10.60 12.26
N ASP A 294 -28.97 -11.79 12.64
CA ASP A 294 -29.23 -12.36 13.98
C ASP A 294 -28.51 -11.60 15.10
N GLY A 295 -27.46 -10.86 14.76
CA GLY A 295 -26.76 -9.94 15.66
C GLY A 295 -27.43 -8.57 15.78
N GLY A 296 -28.56 -8.33 15.09
CA GLY A 296 -29.25 -7.05 15.08
C GLY A 296 -28.64 -6.01 14.14
N GLN A 297 -27.84 -6.43 13.15
CA GLN A 297 -27.28 -5.51 12.16
C GLN A 297 -28.34 -5.15 11.12
N GLU A 298 -28.75 -3.87 11.07
CA GLU A 298 -29.80 -3.41 10.15
C GLU A 298 -29.24 -2.89 8.82
N VAL A 299 -28.11 -2.20 8.86
CA VAL A 299 -27.46 -1.60 7.67
C VAL A 299 -26.21 -2.41 7.31
N PRO A 300 -26.06 -2.92 6.08
CA PRO A 300 -24.87 -3.66 5.62
C PRO A 300 -23.71 -2.72 5.30
N HIS A 301 -23.32 -1.95 6.32
CA HIS A 301 -22.20 -1.01 6.37
C HIS A 301 -21.73 -1.05 7.82
N LEU A 302 -20.47 -1.40 8.08
CA LEU A 302 -19.97 -1.52 9.44
C LEU A 302 -20.24 -0.24 10.22
N HIS A 303 -20.92 -0.36 11.36
CA HIS A 303 -21.20 0.75 12.23
C HIS A 303 -21.04 0.33 13.68
N MET A 304 -20.52 1.26 14.48
CA MET A 304 -20.39 1.10 15.91
C MET A 304 -21.33 2.08 16.60
N HIS A 305 -22.23 1.55 17.42
CA HIS A 305 -23.07 2.32 18.31
C HIS A 305 -22.25 2.77 19.52
N VAL A 306 -22.34 4.04 19.86
CA VAL A 306 -21.81 4.64 21.08
C VAL A 306 -23.00 5.10 21.90
N LEU A 307 -23.31 4.36 22.96
CA LEU A 307 -24.50 4.56 23.80
C LEU A 307 -24.10 5.15 25.16
N GLY A 308 -24.83 6.16 25.64
CA GLY A 308 -24.52 6.81 26.91
C GLY A 308 -25.60 7.78 27.40
N GLY A 309 -25.20 8.68 28.29
CA GLY A 309 -26.09 9.69 28.90
C GLY A 309 -26.99 9.17 30.03
N ARG A 310 -26.78 7.91 30.44
CA ARG A 310 -27.36 7.30 31.64
C ARG A 310 -26.55 6.09 32.06
N LYS A 311 -26.75 5.59 33.28
CA LYS A 311 -26.25 4.28 33.69
C LYS A 311 -26.95 3.19 32.86
N LEU A 312 -26.17 2.40 32.12
CA LEU A 312 -26.66 1.29 31.31
C LEU A 312 -26.68 -0.02 32.12
N GLU A 313 -27.76 -0.79 32.02
CA GLU A 313 -27.96 -2.02 32.80
C GLU A 313 -27.29 -3.26 32.18
N TRP A 314 -27.06 -4.30 32.98
CA TRP A 314 -26.54 -5.60 32.55
C TRP A 314 -27.48 -6.72 33.05
N PRO A 315 -27.86 -7.72 32.22
CA PRO A 315 -27.39 -8.00 30.86
C PRO A 315 -27.76 -6.90 29.84
N PRO A 316 -27.02 -6.78 28.72
CA PRO A 316 -27.28 -5.77 27.71
C PRO A 316 -28.47 -6.23 26.85
N GLY A 317 -29.68 -5.90 27.29
CA GLY A 317 -30.93 -6.18 26.59
C GLY A 317 -32.02 -5.23 27.06
#